data_AF-A0AA90SZE6-F1
#
_entry.id   AF-A0AA90SZE6-F1
#
_cell.length_a   1.000
_cell.length_b   1.000
_cell.length_c   1.000
_cell.angle_alpha   90.00
_cell.angle_beta   90.00
_cell.angle_gamma   90.00
#
_symmetry.space_group_name_H-M   'P 1'
#
loop_
_entity.id
_entity.type
_entity.pdbx_description
1 polymer ?
#
loop_
_entity_poly.entity_id
_entity_poly.type
_entity_poly.pdbx_seq_one_letter_code
_entity_poly.pdbx_strand_id
1 'polypeptide(L)' 'MNAIYFSKPTGELSNAELAFLASIPKNPEYYNPLKHFDATKERQERLLKQMVAEGDLEQAEYEKLIKSTIKLDLSSPVDL' A
#
# COMPACT_ATOMS: atom_id res chain seq x y z
N MET A 1 14.58 10.56 1.29
CA MET A 1 13.27 10.52 1.98
C MET A 1 12.60 9.19 1.63
N ASN A 2 13.10 8.05 2.11
CA ASN A 2 12.68 6.73 1.61
C ASN A 2 12.44 5.76 2.77
N ALA A 3 11.32 5.02 2.69
CA ALA A 3 10.86 3.94 3.56
C ALA A 3 10.32 4.33 4.96
N ILE A 4 9.04 4.71 5.06
CA ILE A 4 8.40 4.98 6.37
C ILE A 4 7.58 3.76 6.88
N TYR A 5 7.28 2.75 6.04
CA TYR A 5 6.35 1.67 6.44
C TYR A 5 6.75 0.23 6.09
N PHE A 6 7.73 0.02 5.21
CA PHE A 6 8.09 -1.32 4.72
C PHE A 6 9.59 -1.65 4.82
N SER A 7 10.41 -0.75 5.38
CA SER A 7 11.87 -0.90 5.51
C SER A 7 12.61 -1.46 4.27
N LYS A 8 12.04 -1.31 3.08
CA LYS A 8 12.54 -1.83 1.80
C LYS A 8 12.67 -0.69 0.79
N PRO A 9 13.64 -0.78 -0.15
CA PRO A 9 13.69 0.13 -1.29
C PRO A 9 12.44 -0.04 -2.16
N THR A 10 11.99 1.04 -2.80
CA THR A 10 10.76 1.05 -3.61
C THR A 10 10.75 0.01 -4.74
N GLY A 11 11.93 -0.36 -5.26
CA GLY A 11 12.06 -1.38 -6.30
C GLY A 11 11.84 -2.82 -5.81
N GLU A 12 11.79 -3.06 -4.50
CA GLU A 12 11.52 -4.37 -3.89
C GLU A 12 10.09 -4.49 -3.36
N LEU A 13 9.31 -3.41 -3.43
CA LEU A 13 7.91 -3.43 -3.03
C LEU A 13 7.06 -4.11 -4.09
N SER A 14 6.17 -4.98 -3.63
CA SER A 14 5.12 -5.54 -4.48
C SER A 14 4.17 -4.44 -4.94
N ASN A 15 3.51 -4.66 -6.09
CA ASN A 15 2.48 -3.76 -6.62
C ASN A 15 1.37 -3.48 -5.58
N ALA A 16 1.09 -4.42 -4.68
CA ALA A 16 0.12 -4.24 -3.60
C ALA A 16 0.63 -3.31 -2.49
N GLU A 17 1.88 -3.44 -2.07
CA GLU A 17 2.52 -2.53 -1.11
C GLU A 17 2.64 -1.12 -1.70
N LEU A 18 2.94 -0.99 -2.99
CA LEU A 18 2.97 0.30 -3.70
C LEU A 18 1.57 0.94 -3.75
N ALA A 19 0.54 0.19 -4.14
CA ALA A 19 -0.84 0.68 -4.13
C ALA A 19 -1.30 1.08 -2.72
N PHE A 20 -0.81 0.37 -1.69
CA PHE A 20 -1.10 0.67 -0.29
C PHE A 20 -0.43 1.97 0.15
N LEU A 21 0.83 2.20 -0.22
CA LEU A 21 1.50 3.48 0.01
C LEU A 21 0.81 4.64 -0.72
N ALA A 22 0.40 4.44 -1.97
CA ALA A 22 -0.32 5.44 -2.76
C ALA A 22 -1.69 5.82 -2.17
N SER A 23 -2.24 4.99 -1.29
CA SER A 23 -3.54 5.22 -0.64
C SER A 23 -3.49 6.20 0.54
N ILE A 24 -2.30 6.47 1.09
CA ILE A 24 -2.06 7.27 2.31
C ILE A 24 -2.15 8.80 2.10
N PRO A 25 -1.56 9.41 1.06
CA PRO A 25 -1.36 10.87 0.97
C PRO A 25 -2.64 11.71 1.02
N LYS A 26 -3.78 11.13 0.64
CA LYS A 26 -5.05 11.84 0.56
C LYS A 26 -5.57 12.27 1.94
N ASN A 27 -5.29 11.49 2.98
CA ASN A 27 -5.59 11.84 4.37
C ASN A 27 -4.64 11.04 5.29
N PRO A 28 -3.42 11.53 5.52
CA PRO A 28 -2.38 10.76 6.20
C PRO A 28 -2.69 10.44 7.66
N GLU A 29 -3.56 11.23 8.31
CA GLU A 29 -3.96 10.98 9.70
C GLU A 29 -5.00 9.86 9.79
N TYR A 30 -6.01 9.87 8.90
CA TYR A 30 -7.04 8.83 8.84
C TYR A 30 -6.53 7.51 8.24
N TYR A 31 -5.65 7.58 7.24
CA TYR A 31 -5.05 6.42 6.57
C TYR A 31 -3.64 6.10 7.09
N ASN A 32 -3.35 6.47 8.34
CA ASN A 32 -2.11 6.10 8.98
C ASN A 32 -2.06 4.56 9.15
N PRO A 33 -1.17 3.83 8.47
CA PRO A 33 -1.13 2.37 8.53
C PRO A 33 -0.83 1.83 9.94
N LEU A 34 -0.15 2.63 10.77
CA LEU A 34 0.23 2.26 12.14
C LEU A 34 -0.96 2.30 13.11
N LYS A 35 -1.96 3.14 12.82
CA LYS A 35 -3.14 3.34 13.67
C LYS A 35 -4.41 2.73 13.06
N HIS A 36 -4.49 2.74 11.73
CA HIS A 36 -5.69 2.44 10.95
C HIS A 36 -5.36 1.57 9.73
N PHE A 37 -4.62 0.48 9.95
CA PHE A 37 -4.22 -0.45 8.89
C PHE A 37 -5.39 -0.89 8.00
N ASP A 38 -6.52 -1.29 8.61
CA ASP A 38 -7.69 -1.75 7.87
C ASP A 38 -8.31 -0.65 7.00
N ALA A 39 -8.32 0.61 7.49
CA ALA A 39 -8.80 1.74 6.71
C ALA A 39 -7.90 2.04 5.50
N THR A 40 -6.57 1.92 5.68
CA THR A 40 -5.61 2.04 4.59
C THR A 40 -5.74 0.88 3.61
N LYS A 41 -5.98 -0.35 4.08
CA LYS A 41 -6.19 -1.53 3.24
C LYS A 41 -7.47 -1.39 2.42
N GLU A 42 -8.58 -1.00 3.03
CA GLU A 42 -9.82 -0.72 2.31
C GLU A 42 -9.62 0.39 1.26
N ARG A 43 -8.81 1.40 1.58
CA ARG A 43 -8.46 2.46 0.63
C ARG A 43 -7.65 1.94 -0.56
N GLN A 44 -6.68 1.07 -0.31
CA GLN A 44 -5.90 0.38 -1.36
C GLN A 44 -6.84 -0.40 -2.29
N GLU A 45 -7.79 -1.15 -1.76
CA GLU A 45 -8.73 -1.93 -2.57
C GLU A 45 -9.63 -1.03 -3.43
N ARG A 46 -10.11 0.09 -2.88
CA ARG A 46 -10.88 1.07 -3.65
C ARG A 46 -10.08 1.70 -4.78
N LEU A 47 -8.81 2.01 -4.53
CA LEU A 47 -7.89 2.54 -5.54
C LEU A 47 -7.68 1.53 -6.67
N LEU A 48 -7.36 0.28 -6.34
CA LEU A 48 -7.20 -0.77 -7.36
C LEU A 48 -8.50 -1.02 -8.14
N LYS A 49 -9.66 -0.98 -7.47
CA LYS A 49 -10.96 -1.10 -8.14
C LYS A 49 -11.21 0.05 -9.13
N GLN A 50 -10.76 1.27 -8.80
CA GLN A 50 -10.83 2.40 -9.71
C GLN A 50 -9.92 2.18 -10.93
N MET A 51 -8.70 1.68 -10.73
CA MET A 51 -7.79 1.34 -11.84
C MET A 51 -8.39 0.28 -12.79
N VAL A 52 -9.11 -0.70 -12.25
CA VAL A 52 -9.86 -1.66 -13.11
C VAL A 52 -10.94 -0.96 -13.90
N ALA A 53 -11.71 -0.06 -13.27
CA ALA A 53 -12.78 0.67 -13.94
C ALA A 53 -12.26 1.62 -15.03
N GLU A 54 -11.06 2.15 -14.87
CA GLU A 54 -10.37 3.01 -15.85
C GLU A 54 -9.67 2.20 -16.96
N GLY A 55 -9.51 0.89 -16.79
CA GLY A 55 -8.86 -0.01 -17.74
C GLY A 55 -7.34 -0.11 -17.58
N ASP A 56 -6.78 0.51 -16.53
CA ASP A 56 -5.34 0.51 -16.22
C ASP A 56 -4.89 -0.78 -15.49
N LEU A 57 -5.84 -1.58 -15.00
CA LEU A 57 -5.57 -2.84 -14.30
C LEU A 57 -6.57 -3.92 -14.72
N GLU A 58 -6.08 -5.14 -14.97
CA GLU A 58 -6.97 -6.26 -15.23
C GLU A 58 -7.68 -6.74 -13.95
N GLN A 59 -8.94 -7.19 -14.09
CA GLN A 59 -9.71 -7.74 -12.97
C GLN A 59 -9.00 -8.91 -12.28
N ALA A 60 -8.31 -9.77 -13.04
CA ALA A 60 -7.54 -10.89 -12.49
C ALA A 60 -6.33 -10.42 -11.66
N GLU A 61 -5.71 -9.30 -12.04
CA GLU A 61 -4.60 -8.72 -11.28
C GLU A 61 -5.09 -8.03 -10.01
N TYR A 62 -6.21 -7.29 -10.10
CA TYR A 62 -6.92 -6.76 -8.93
C TYR A 62 -7.15 -7.83 -7.86
N GLU A 63 -7.70 -8.99 -8.23
CA GLU A 63 -7.97 -10.08 -7.29
C GLU A 63 -6.71 -10.62 -6.62
N LYS A 64 -5.58 -10.64 -7.33
CA LYS A 64 -4.28 -11.05 -6.76
C LYS A 64 -3.79 -10.00 -5.76
N LEU A 65 -3.89 -8.72 -6.10
CA LEU A 65 -3.39 -7.60 -5.30
C LEU A 65 -4.21 -7.32 -4.03
N ILE A 66 -5.51 -7.60 -4.03
CA ILE A 66 -6.31 -7.50 -2.80
C ILE A 66 -5.99 -8.65 -1.83
N LYS A 67 -5.74 -9.87 -2.36
CA LYS A 67 -5.42 -11.08 -1.59
C LYS A 67 -4.00 -11.10 -1.04
N SER A 68 -3.10 -10.28 -1.57
CA SER A 68 -1.73 -10.23 -1.06
C SER A 68 -1.69 -9.69 0.36
N THR A 69 -1.00 -10.40 1.24
CA THR A 69 -0.78 -10.00 2.62
C THR A 69 0.17 -8.81 2.68
N ILE A 70 -0.30 -7.68 3.22
CA ILE A 70 0.53 -6.51 3.46
C ILE A 70 1.01 -6.58 4.91
N LYS A 71 2.34 -6.58 5.10
CA LYS A 71 2.96 -6.54 6.43
C LYS A 71 3.80 -5.29 6.53
N LEU A 72 3.49 -4.45 7.51
CA LEU A 72 4.31 -3.31 7.84
C LEU A 72 5.61 -3.81 8.46
N ASP A 73 6.72 -3.30 7.96
CA ASP A 73 8.03 -3.54 8.53
C ASP A 73 8.61 -2.18 8.92
N LEU A 74 8.77 -2.00 10.23
CA LEU A 74 9.34 -0.81 10.86
C LEU A 74 10.73 -1.12 11.43
N SER A 75 11.28 -2.30 11.14
CA SER A 75 12.60 -2.69 11.59
C SER A 75 13.67 -2.00 10.74
N SER A 76 13.89 -0.73 11.05
CA SER A 76 15.16 -0.09 10.76
C SER A 76 15.59 0.63 12.04
N PRO A 77 16.52 0.05 12.81
CA PRO A 77 17.49 0.88 13.52
C PRO A 77 18.14 1.71 12.41
N VAL A 78 17.85 3.01 12.40
CA VAL A 78 18.66 3.94 11.62
C VAL A 78 20.04 3.88 12.30
N ASP A 79 21.00 3.21 11.67
CA ASP A 79 22.41 3.39 12.02
C ASP A 79 22.69 4.89 11.86
N LEU A 80 22.93 5.53 13.01
CA LEU A 80 23.32 6.94 13.18
C LEU A 80 24.78 7.15 12.79
#